data_AF-A0A958S7C0-F1
#
_entry.id   AF-A0A958S7C0-F1
#
_cell.length_a   1.000
_cell.length_b   1.000
_cell.length_c   1.000
_cell.angle_alpha   90.00
_cell.angle_beta   90.00
_cell.angle_gamma   90.00
#
_symmetry.space_group_name_H-M   'P 1'
#
loop_
_entity.id
_entity.type
_entity.pdbx_description
1 polymer ?
#
loop_
_entity_poly.entity_id
_entity_poly.type
_entity_poly.pdbx_seq_one_letter_code
_entity_poly.pdbx_strand_id
1 'polypeptide(L)'
;MDSKGNIIDLAARRRSRQSQPQAKQAKEKAPVLDMTERRNEIINQERRRVRRTILTEFIGAFVVVPNQGLLKVSLYDISETGIAFDIEHEKGSFSADEEIAVRVYMNQTTYFPFTVKVSNVRELEDESVFRHGAKFVMGTVNEIALFHFVKFIETVSASLESDSGDVMVSNIK
;
A
#
# COMPACT_ATOMS: atom_id res chain seq x y z
N MET A 1 -24.71 49.57 -56.37
CA MET A 1 -25.55 48.38 -56.19
C MET A 1 -24.92 47.22 -56.92
N ASP A 2 -24.18 46.42 -56.16
CA ASP A 2 -24.12 44.95 -56.13
C ASP A 2 -24.36 44.08 -57.39
N SER A 3 -23.31 43.29 -57.69
CA SER A 3 -23.26 41.82 -57.57
C SER A 3 -22.95 41.00 -58.83
N LYS A 4 -22.20 39.91 -58.57
CA LYS A 4 -21.96 38.67 -59.33
C LYS A 4 -20.73 38.71 -60.27
N GLY A 5 -19.71 37.86 -60.10
CA GLY A 5 -19.50 36.78 -59.14
C GLY A 5 -18.09 36.22 -59.31
N ASN A 6 -17.39 36.04 -58.19
CA ASN A 6 -16.03 35.49 -58.20
C ASN A 6 -16.14 33.96 -58.23
N ILE A 7 -16.13 33.38 -59.44
CA ILE A 7 -16.17 31.93 -59.65
C ILE A 7 -14.80 31.37 -59.26
N ILE A 8 -14.77 30.59 -58.18
CA ILE A 8 -13.55 29.90 -57.74
C ILE A 8 -13.34 28.70 -58.67
N ASP A 9 -12.29 28.75 -59.49
CA ASP A 9 -11.90 27.64 -60.35
C ASP A 9 -11.14 26.56 -59.53
N LEU A 10 -11.86 25.51 -59.13
CA LEU A 10 -11.31 24.39 -58.36
C LEU A 10 -10.41 23.44 -59.19
N ALA A 11 -10.37 23.56 -60.52
CA ALA A 11 -9.56 22.67 -61.35
C ALA A 11 -8.06 23.01 -61.23
N ALA A 12 -7.71 24.30 -61.08
CA ALA A 12 -6.33 24.76 -60.98
C ALA A 12 -5.65 24.36 -59.66
N ARG A 13 -6.40 24.26 -58.56
CA ARG A 13 -5.86 23.85 -57.24
C ARG A 13 -5.64 22.35 -57.09
N ARG A 14 -6.25 21.52 -57.91
CA ARG A 14 -6.15 20.05 -57.79
C ARG A 14 -4.88 19.48 -58.44
N ARG A 15 -4.28 20.20 -59.39
CA ARG A 15 -3.06 19.77 -60.09
C ARG A 15 -1.75 20.21 -59.43
N SER A 16 -1.77 21.24 -58.58
CA SER A 16 -0.57 21.73 -57.87
C SER A 16 -0.28 21.04 -56.54
N ARG A 17 -1.10 20.05 -56.14
CA ARG A 17 -0.91 19.25 -54.91
C ARG A 17 -0.40 17.82 -55.15
N GLN A 18 -0.01 17.51 -56.39
CA GLN A 18 0.33 16.15 -56.80
C GLN A 18 1.81 16.03 -57.23
N SER A 19 2.73 16.51 -56.39
CA SER A 19 4.16 16.17 -56.48
C SER A 19 4.96 16.78 -55.34
N GLN A 20 4.79 16.23 -54.13
CA GLN A 20 5.86 16.21 -53.13
C GLN A 20 5.91 14.79 -52.55
N PRO A 21 7.02 14.06 -52.68
CA PRO A 21 7.20 12.80 -52.00
C PRO A 21 7.39 13.11 -50.51
N GLN A 22 6.31 12.98 -49.74
CA GLN A 22 6.42 12.97 -48.28
C GLN A 22 7.29 11.77 -47.90
N ALA A 23 8.46 12.07 -47.35
CA ALA A 23 9.30 11.09 -46.69
C ALA A 23 8.42 10.30 -45.70
N LYS A 24 8.37 8.97 -45.89
CA LYS A 24 7.69 8.06 -44.96
C LYS A 24 8.40 8.18 -43.61
N GLN A 25 7.90 9.07 -42.75
CA GLN A 25 8.18 8.98 -41.33
C GLN A 25 7.64 7.63 -40.87
N ALA A 26 8.55 6.73 -40.54
CA ALA A 26 8.22 5.51 -39.83
C ALA A 26 7.47 5.93 -38.57
N LYS A 27 6.18 5.63 -38.50
CA LYS A 27 5.43 5.70 -37.24
C LYS A 27 6.10 4.70 -36.30
N GLU A 28 6.98 5.20 -35.44
CA GLU A 28 7.36 4.48 -34.22
C GLU A 28 6.04 4.11 -33.53
N LYS A 29 5.82 2.81 -33.39
CA LYS A 29 4.68 2.28 -32.65
C LYS A 29 4.82 2.83 -31.24
N ALA A 30 3.92 3.74 -30.85
CA ALA A 30 3.82 4.17 -29.46
C ALA A 30 3.77 2.90 -28.60
N PRO A 31 4.62 2.78 -27.56
CA PRO A 31 4.60 1.62 -26.69
C PRO A 31 3.19 1.51 -26.11
N VAL A 32 2.48 0.45 -26.46
CA VAL A 32 1.17 0.12 -25.89
C VAL A 32 1.44 -0.22 -24.43
N LEU A 33 1.31 0.77 -23.57
CA LEU A 33 1.48 0.63 -22.13
C LEU A 33 0.27 -0.16 -21.61
N ASP A 34 0.51 -1.32 -20.99
CA ASP A 34 -0.57 -2.14 -20.45
C ASP A 34 -1.20 -1.43 -19.23
N MET A 35 -2.33 -0.76 -19.46
CA MET A 35 -3.07 -0.03 -18.44
C MET A 35 -3.63 -0.96 -17.35
N THR A 36 -3.69 -2.26 -17.60
CA THR A 36 -4.16 -3.28 -16.66
C THR A 36 -3.15 -3.48 -15.53
N GLU A 37 -1.85 -3.57 -15.87
CA GLU A 37 -0.77 -3.74 -14.89
C GLU A 37 -0.65 -2.51 -13.98
N ARG A 38 -0.68 -1.31 -14.58
CA ARG A 38 -0.66 -0.03 -13.84
C ARG A 38 -1.83 0.10 -12.86
N ARG A 39 -3.04 -0.32 -13.26
CA ARG A 39 -4.21 -0.31 -12.36
C ARG A 39 -4.04 -1.29 -11.19
N ASN A 40 -3.53 -2.48 -11.46
CA ASN A 40 -3.28 -3.48 -10.42
C ASN A 40 -2.21 -3.00 -9.43
N GLU A 41 -1.17 -2.31 -9.89
CA GLU A 41 -0.15 -1.70 -9.03
C GLU A 41 -0.75 -0.63 -8.11
N ILE A 42 -1.59 0.26 -8.65
CA ILE A 42 -2.26 1.31 -7.86
C ILE A 42 -3.16 0.70 -6.79
N ILE A 43 -4.00 -0.27 -7.15
CA ILE A 43 -4.89 -0.97 -6.20
C ILE A 43 -4.06 -1.66 -5.10
N ASN A 44 -2.95 -2.29 -5.46
CA ASN A 44 -2.08 -2.94 -4.47
C ASN A 44 -1.39 -1.94 -3.54
N GLN A 45 -1.00 -0.77 -4.04
CA GLN A 45 -0.44 0.30 -3.22
C GLN A 45 -1.47 0.85 -2.24
N GLU A 46 -2.71 1.10 -2.69
CA GLU A 46 -3.80 1.53 -1.81
C GLU A 46 -4.09 0.49 -0.72
N ARG A 47 -4.21 -0.79 -1.09
CA ARG A 47 -4.40 -1.88 -0.11
C ARG A 47 -3.30 -1.93 0.95
N ARG A 48 -2.04 -1.72 0.57
CA ARG A 48 -0.92 -1.64 1.53
C ARG A 48 -1.01 -0.43 2.44
N ARG A 49 -1.39 0.73 1.90
CA ARG A 49 -1.54 1.97 2.68
C ARG A 49 -2.63 1.82 3.73
N VAL A 50 -3.80 1.34 3.32
CA VAL A 50 -4.96 1.12 4.21
C VAL A 50 -4.61 0.14 5.33
N ARG A 51 -3.96 -0.99 4.99
CA ARG A 51 -3.50 -1.97 5.98
C ARG A 51 -2.59 -1.32 7.02
N ARG A 52 -1.59 -0.54 6.61
CA ARG A 52 -0.68 0.17 7.52
C ARG A 52 -1.42 1.13 8.45
N THR A 53 -2.39 1.88 7.92
CA THR A 53 -3.19 2.81 8.72
C THR A 53 -3.97 2.08 9.81
N ILE A 54 -4.68 0.99 9.49
CA ILE A 54 -5.36 0.18 10.52
C ILE A 54 -4.37 -0.34 11.55
N LEU A 55 -3.25 -0.91 11.10
CA LEU A 55 -2.27 -1.50 12.00
C LEU A 55 -1.65 -0.47 12.96
N THR A 56 -1.48 0.77 12.51
CA THR A 56 -0.90 1.84 13.32
C THR A 56 -1.92 2.51 14.23
N GLU A 57 -3.17 2.69 13.77
CA GLU A 57 -4.19 3.47 14.48
C GLU A 57 -5.15 2.59 15.31
N PHE A 58 -5.49 1.39 14.84
CA PHE A 58 -6.47 0.52 15.47
C PHE A 58 -5.83 -0.47 16.46
N ILE A 59 -4.58 -0.87 16.23
CA ILE A 59 -3.94 -1.96 16.97
C ILE A 59 -2.68 -1.47 17.70
N GLY A 60 -2.79 -1.31 19.02
CA GLY A 60 -1.62 -1.11 19.87
C GLY A 60 -0.84 -2.42 20.04
N ALA A 61 0.27 -2.58 19.32
CA ALA A 61 1.20 -3.69 19.50
C ALA A 61 2.33 -3.31 20.48
N PHE A 62 2.68 -4.24 21.36
CA PHE A 62 3.79 -4.11 22.28
C PHE A 62 4.66 -5.35 22.19
N VAL A 63 5.97 -5.17 22.30
CA VAL A 63 6.93 -6.26 22.39
C VAL A 63 7.53 -6.29 23.78
N VAL A 64 7.80 -7.49 24.28
CA VAL A 64 8.52 -7.65 25.53
C VAL A 64 10.02 -7.72 25.22
N VAL A 65 10.76 -6.72 25.69
CA VAL A 65 12.22 -6.66 25.59
C VAL A 65 12.82 -7.22 26.88
N PRO A 66 13.75 -8.19 26.80
CA PRO A 66 14.51 -8.64 27.96
C PRO A 66 15.19 -7.44 28.66
N ASN A 67 15.08 -7.35 29.99
CA ASN A 67 15.68 -6.30 30.83
C ASN A 67 15.10 -4.86 30.69
N GLN A 68 14.30 -4.56 29.67
CA GLN A 68 13.62 -3.25 29.52
C GLN A 68 12.10 -3.32 29.77
N GLY A 69 11.51 -4.52 29.74
CA GLY A 69 10.09 -4.70 29.98
C GLY A 69 9.25 -4.55 28.72
N LEU A 70 8.11 -3.86 28.81
CA LEU A 70 7.17 -3.67 27.71
C LEU A 70 7.56 -2.44 26.88
N LEU A 71 7.84 -2.66 25.61
CA LEU A 71 8.11 -1.60 24.64
C LEU A 71 6.94 -1.49 23.66
N LYS A 72 6.42 -0.28 23.48
CA LYS A 72 5.42 0.00 22.45
C LYS A 72 6.09 -0.04 21.08
N VAL A 73 5.48 -0.74 20.12
CA VAL A 73 5.98 -0.81 18.74
C VAL A 73 4.88 -0.42 17.77
N SER A 74 5.27 0.05 16.60
CA SER A 74 4.33 0.34 15.51
C SER A 74 4.28 -0.87 14.59
N LEU A 75 3.09 -1.47 14.43
CA LEU A 75 2.93 -2.62 13.55
C LEU A 75 2.86 -2.13 12.09
N TYR A 76 3.84 -2.50 11.28
CA TYR A 76 3.98 -2.03 9.90
C TYR A 76 3.28 -2.95 8.89
N ASP A 77 3.38 -4.27 9.08
CA ASP A 77 2.68 -5.24 8.22
C ASP A 77 2.36 -6.51 9.02
N ILE A 78 1.33 -7.22 8.56
CA ILE A 78 0.94 -8.53 9.09
C ILE A 78 0.50 -9.43 7.94
N SER A 79 0.89 -10.69 8.02
CA SER A 79 0.54 -11.76 7.08
C SER A 79 0.41 -13.06 7.83
N GLU A 80 -0.07 -14.13 7.18
CA GLU A 80 -0.14 -15.47 7.80
C GLU A 80 1.21 -16.00 8.28
N THR A 81 2.30 -15.55 7.65
CA THR A 81 3.65 -16.07 7.93
C THR A 81 4.41 -15.28 8.99
N GLY A 82 3.99 -14.05 9.27
CA GLY A 82 4.75 -13.15 10.12
C GLY A 82 4.27 -11.71 10.12
N ILE A 83 5.02 -10.88 10.84
CA ILE A 83 4.76 -9.47 11.07
C ILE A 83 6.00 -8.63 10.75
N ALA A 84 5.78 -7.36 10.44
CA ALA A 84 6.81 -6.35 10.46
C ALA A 84 6.42 -5.27 11.47
N PHE A 85 7.35 -4.86 12.32
CA PHE A 85 7.12 -3.79 13.30
C PHE A 85 8.32 -2.86 13.38
N ASP A 86 8.07 -1.62 13.79
CA ASP A 86 9.06 -0.56 13.89
C ASP A 86 9.31 -0.20 15.36
N ILE A 87 10.59 0.02 15.67
CA ILE A 87 11.07 0.52 16.96
C ILE A 87 11.82 1.83 16.72
N GLU A 88 11.56 2.84 17.56
CA GLU A 88 12.30 4.10 17.56
C GLU A 88 13.79 3.87 17.76
N HIS A 89 14.62 4.56 16.97
CA HIS A 89 16.08 4.40 17.00
C HIS A 89 16.68 4.55 18.42
N GLU A 90 16.13 5.43 19.25
CA GLU A 90 16.55 5.66 20.64
C GLU A 90 16.34 4.46 21.58
N LYS A 91 15.40 3.55 21.23
CA LYS A 91 15.07 2.36 22.02
C LYS A 91 15.92 1.15 21.64
N GLY A 92 16.66 1.25 20.53
CA GLY A 92 17.54 0.20 20.03
C GLY A 92 16.84 -0.77 19.08
N SER A 93 17.47 -1.93 18.87
CA SER A 93 17.02 -2.94 17.92
C SER A 93 17.20 -4.35 18.48
N PHE A 94 16.32 -5.27 18.09
CA PHE A 94 16.56 -6.70 18.26
C PHE A 94 17.56 -7.24 17.24
N SER A 95 18.13 -8.41 17.54
CA SER A 95 19.02 -9.12 16.61
C SER A 95 18.23 -10.09 15.71
N ALA A 96 18.81 -10.44 14.56
CA ALA A 96 18.29 -11.54 13.77
C ALA A 96 18.33 -12.84 14.58
N ASP A 97 17.36 -13.73 14.31
CA ASP A 97 17.11 -14.99 15.01
C ASP A 97 16.67 -14.89 16.48
N GLU A 98 16.48 -13.68 17.01
CA GLU A 98 15.96 -13.48 18.37
C GLU A 98 14.45 -13.82 18.44
N GLU A 99 14.05 -14.57 19.48
CA GLU A 99 12.65 -14.85 19.77
C GLU A 99 12.08 -13.80 20.74
N ILE A 100 10.96 -13.19 20.34
CA ILE A 100 10.35 -12.07 21.03
C ILE A 100 8.89 -12.42 21.33
N ALA A 101 8.48 -12.18 22.57
CA ALA A 101 7.07 -12.23 22.95
C ALA A 101 6.38 -10.91 22.57
N VAL A 102 5.34 -11.00 21.75
CA VAL A 102 4.50 -9.89 21.32
C VAL A 102 3.18 -9.95 22.07
N ARG A 103 2.68 -8.78 22.47
CA ARG A 103 1.39 -8.59 23.12
C ARG A 103 0.60 -7.56 22.34
N VAL A 104 -0.54 -7.99 21.81
CA VAL A 104 -1.48 -7.09 21.14
C VAL A 104 -2.61 -6.78 22.10
N TYR A 105 -2.74 -5.54 22.54
CA TYR A 105 -3.74 -5.17 23.53
C TYR A 105 -5.10 -4.98 22.87
N MET A 106 -6.10 -5.70 23.36
CA MET A 106 -7.50 -5.58 22.90
C MET A 106 -8.25 -4.51 23.69
N ASN A 107 -7.85 -4.28 24.94
CA ASN A 107 -8.29 -3.18 25.78
C ASN A 107 -7.17 -2.82 26.78
N GLN A 108 -7.48 -1.98 27.77
CA GLN A 108 -6.49 -1.48 28.75
C GLN A 108 -5.90 -2.57 29.67
N THR A 109 -6.57 -3.71 29.84
CA THR A 109 -6.18 -4.75 30.80
C THR A 109 -5.98 -6.13 30.18
N THR A 110 -6.45 -6.36 28.94
CA THR A 110 -6.35 -7.65 28.25
C THR A 110 -5.56 -7.54 26.96
N TYR A 111 -4.70 -8.53 26.73
CA TYR A 111 -3.87 -8.65 25.54
C TYR A 111 -3.88 -10.07 24.97
N PHE A 112 -3.63 -10.16 23.68
CA PHE A 112 -3.42 -11.40 22.94
C PHE A 112 -1.92 -11.63 22.74
N PRO A 113 -1.32 -12.65 23.39
CA PRO A 113 0.10 -12.93 23.27
C PRO A 113 0.44 -13.92 22.15
N PHE A 114 1.58 -13.72 21.50
CA PHE A 114 2.21 -14.70 20.62
C PHE A 114 3.72 -14.46 20.53
N THR A 115 4.47 -15.45 20.06
CA THR A 115 5.93 -15.36 19.91
C THR A 115 6.30 -15.23 18.45
N VAL A 116 7.27 -14.37 18.16
CA VAL A 116 7.84 -14.18 16.83
C VAL A 116 9.34 -14.36 16.87
N LYS A 117 9.92 -14.81 15.76
CA LYS A 117 11.37 -14.89 15.58
C LYS A 117 11.80 -13.86 14.55
N VAL A 118 12.71 -12.95 14.93
CA VAL A 118 13.23 -11.92 14.03
C VAL A 118 13.97 -12.58 12.88
N SER A 119 13.61 -12.21 11.66
CA SER A 119 14.19 -12.73 10.42
C SER A 119 15.08 -11.70 9.73
N ASN A 120 14.76 -10.41 9.84
CA ASN A 120 15.60 -9.32 9.36
C ASN A 120 15.38 -8.05 10.17
N VAL A 121 16.37 -7.17 10.09
CA VAL A 121 16.34 -5.82 10.68
C VAL A 121 16.86 -4.86 9.64
N ARG A 122 16.18 -3.73 9.47
CA ARG A 122 16.58 -2.66 8.56
C ARG A 122 16.52 -1.34 9.30
N GLU A 123 17.60 -0.59 9.25
CA GLU A 123 17.63 0.79 9.71
C GLU A 123 17.05 1.70 8.63
N LEU A 124 16.13 2.56 9.02
CA LEU A 124 15.51 3.56 8.16
C LEU A 124 15.83 4.93 8.76
N GLU A 125 16.98 5.49 8.37
CA GLU A 125 17.48 6.77 8.88
C GLU A 125 16.46 7.90 8.67
N ASP A 126 15.81 7.94 7.51
CA ASP A 126 14.80 8.96 7.16
C ASP A 126 13.57 8.93 8.09
N GLU A 127 13.20 7.76 8.60
CA GLU A 127 12.07 7.56 9.51
C GLU A 127 12.53 7.51 10.98
N SER A 128 13.84 7.55 11.26
CA SER A 128 14.45 7.39 12.59
C SER A 128 13.96 6.13 13.35
N VAL A 129 13.77 5.02 12.63
CA VAL A 129 13.30 3.74 13.18
C VAL A 129 14.12 2.56 12.68
N PHE A 130 14.14 1.49 13.49
CA PHE A 130 14.53 0.15 13.06
C PHE A 130 13.29 -0.65 12.73
N ARG A 131 13.22 -1.16 11.49
CA ARG A 131 12.16 -2.04 11.02
C ARG A 131 12.57 -3.50 11.15
N HIS A 132 11.81 -4.27 11.91
CA HIS A 132 12.03 -5.69 12.16
C HIS A 132 11.01 -6.52 11.40
N GLY A 133 11.47 -7.38 10.50
CA GLY A 133 10.64 -8.42 9.91
C GLY A 133 10.77 -9.70 10.73
N ALA A 134 9.67 -10.24 11.25
CA ALA A 134 9.65 -11.41 12.12
C ALA A 134 8.64 -12.46 11.64
N LYS A 135 8.94 -13.74 11.88
CA LYS A 135 8.08 -14.88 11.54
C LYS A 135 7.38 -15.41 12.77
N PHE A 136 6.15 -15.90 12.63
CA PHE A 136 5.47 -16.53 13.75
C PHE A 136 6.12 -17.85 14.13
N VAL A 137 6.21 -18.10 15.45
CA VAL A 137 6.62 -19.40 15.97
C VAL A 137 5.40 -20.33 15.93
N MET A 138 5.47 -21.35 15.06
CA MET A 138 4.41 -22.35 14.87
C MET A 138 4.35 -23.37 16.02
N GLY A 139 3.22 -24.06 16.18
CA GLY A 139 3.03 -25.08 17.22
C GLY A 139 2.74 -24.52 18.61
N THR A 140 2.34 -23.25 18.68
CA THR A 140 1.94 -22.60 19.93
C THR A 140 0.45 -22.76 20.17
N VAL A 141 0.02 -22.68 21.44
CA VAL A 141 -1.41 -22.83 21.83
C VAL A 141 -2.32 -21.81 21.12
N ASN A 142 -1.76 -20.66 20.72
CA ASN A 142 -2.49 -19.55 20.12
C ASN A 142 -2.47 -19.53 18.58
N GLU A 143 -1.95 -20.57 17.92
CA GLU A 143 -1.78 -20.60 16.46
C GLU A 143 -3.10 -20.37 15.70
N ILE A 144 -4.18 -21.05 16.10
CA ILE A 144 -5.50 -20.90 15.47
C ILE A 144 -6.06 -19.48 15.68
N ALA A 145 -5.92 -18.95 16.89
CA ALA A 145 -6.38 -17.59 17.21
C ALA A 145 -5.59 -16.54 16.43
N LEU A 146 -4.28 -16.73 16.29
CA LEU A 146 -3.41 -15.86 15.51
C LEU A 146 -3.77 -15.89 14.04
N PHE A 147 -4.03 -17.07 13.48
CA PHE A 147 -4.51 -17.21 12.10
C PHE A 147 -5.81 -16.43 11.87
N HIS A 148 -6.81 -16.58 12.74
CA HIS A 148 -8.06 -15.84 12.63
C HIS A 148 -7.87 -14.33 12.82
N PHE A 149 -7.02 -13.92 13.74
CA PHE A 149 -6.68 -12.52 13.96
C PHE A 149 -6.05 -11.89 12.70
N VAL A 150 -5.05 -12.55 12.12
CA VAL A 150 -4.42 -12.12 10.86
C VAL A 150 -5.46 -12.02 9.75
N LYS A 151 -6.29 -13.05 9.57
CA LYS A 151 -7.33 -13.08 8.54
C LYS A 151 -8.35 -11.97 8.71
N PHE A 152 -8.73 -11.68 9.95
CA PHE A 152 -9.61 -10.56 10.27
C PHE A 152 -8.99 -9.24 9.81
N ILE A 153 -7.74 -8.97 10.18
CA ILE A 153 -7.05 -7.74 9.79
C ILE A 153 -6.91 -7.63 8.27
N GLU A 154 -6.51 -8.70 7.59
CA GLU A 154 -6.40 -8.71 6.12
C GLU A 154 -7.74 -8.42 5.45
N THR A 155 -8.82 -9.04 5.93
CA THR A 155 -10.16 -8.90 5.35
C THR A 155 -10.72 -7.50 5.59
N VAL A 156 -10.64 -7.00 6.83
CA VAL A 156 -11.10 -5.65 7.17
C VAL A 156 -10.31 -4.61 6.37
N SER A 157 -8.98 -4.76 6.27
CA SER A 157 -8.15 -3.85 5.47
C SER A 157 -8.51 -3.85 3.98
N ALA A 158 -9.00 -4.97 3.45
CA ALA A 158 -9.41 -5.07 2.05
C ALA A 158 -10.78 -4.44 1.77
N SER A 159 -11.62 -4.29 2.79
CA SER A 159 -12.99 -3.79 2.69
C SER A 159 -13.19 -2.41 3.30
N LEU A 160 -12.13 -1.72 3.72
CA LEU A 160 -12.23 -0.35 4.20
C LEU A 160 -12.59 0.61 3.07
N GLU A 161 -13.58 1.43 3.34
CA GLU A 161 -13.96 2.57 2.53
C GLU A 161 -13.45 3.85 3.20
N SER A 162 -12.98 4.81 2.39
CA SER A 162 -12.57 6.12 2.90
C SER A 162 -13.81 7.01 2.95
N ASP A 163 -14.19 7.45 4.14
CA ASP A 163 -15.18 8.51 4.32
C ASP A 163 -14.46 9.84 4.48
N SER A 164 -14.76 10.80 3.60
CA SER A 164 -14.23 12.16 3.67
C SER A 164 -15.11 13.10 4.52
N GLY A 165 -16.16 12.59 5.18
CA GLY A 165 -17.00 13.34 6.12
C GLY A 165 -17.96 14.36 5.48
N ASP A 166 -17.86 14.57 4.16
CA ASP A 166 -18.64 15.57 3.41
C ASP A 166 -19.95 15.02 2.81
N VAL A 167 -20.35 13.78 3.13
CA VAL A 167 -21.63 13.23 2.67
C VAL A 167 -22.75 13.74 3.59
N MET A 168 -23.21 14.95 3.34
CA MET A 168 -24.53 15.41 3.79
C MET A 168 -25.57 14.51 3.12
N VAL A 169 -26.14 13.55 3.87
CA VAL A 169 -27.20 12.67 3.39
C VAL A 169 -28.50 13.49 3.26
N SER A 170 -28.61 14.29 2.19
CA SER A 170 -29.85 14.94 1.81
C SER A 170 -30.72 13.93 1.06
N ASN A 171 -31.48 13.14 1.81
CA ASN A 171 -32.85 12.67 1.52
C ASN A 171 -33.11 11.34 2.25
N ILE A 172 -33.56 11.46 3.51
CA ILE A 172 -34.46 10.46 4.07
C ILE A 172 -35.83 10.74 3.42
N LYS A 173 -36.34 9.76 2.67
CA LYS A 173 -37.72 9.75 2.17
C LYS A 173 -38.62 9.01 3.16
#